data_AF-A0A8J7N4R5-F1
#
_entry.id   AF-A0A8J7N4R5-F1
#
_cell.length_a   1.000
_cell.length_b   1.000
_cell.length_c   1.000
_cell.angle_alpha   90.00
_cell.angle_beta   90.00
_cell.angle_gamma   90.00
#
_symmetry.space_group_name_H-M   'P 1'
#
loop_
_entity.id
_entity.type
_entity.pdbx_description
1 polymer ?
#
loop_
_entity_poly.entity_id
_entity_poly.type
_entity_poly.pdbx_seq_one_letter_code
_entity_poly.pdbx_strand_id
1 'polypeptide(L)' 'ISNPCFGLDFSAVAEIRARIVAARNAGAAVLLMSEDLDEVIELSDRILVMSEGRISYETPAATADIATIGHYMGGHH' A
#
# COMPACT_ATOMS: atom_id res chain seq x y z
N ILE A 1 -26.42 4.10 -16.95
CA ILE A 1 -26.19 2.96 -16.04
C ILE A 1 -25.90 1.72 -16.88
N SER A 2 -24.63 1.33 -16.97
CA SER A 2 -24.13 -0.06 -17.03
C SER A 2 -22.62 0.00 -17.30
N ASN A 3 -21.81 0.07 -16.23
CA ASN A 3 -20.39 -0.28 -16.33
C ASN A 3 -20.31 -1.80 -16.07
N PRO A 4 -20.10 -2.66 -17.08
CA PRO A 4 -20.27 -4.10 -16.96
C PRO A 4 -19.11 -4.78 -16.19
N CYS A 5 -18.11 -4.02 -15.72
CA CYS A 5 -16.87 -4.54 -15.12
C CYS A 5 -16.87 -4.65 -13.59
N PHE A 6 -18.01 -4.46 -12.91
CA PHE A 6 -18.12 -4.39 -11.44
C PHE A 6 -17.68 -5.66 -10.65
N GLY A 7 -17.09 -6.65 -11.31
CA GLY A 7 -16.42 -7.81 -10.68
C GLY A 7 -15.18 -8.33 -11.43
N LEU A 8 -14.98 -7.97 -12.70
CA LEU A 8 -13.78 -8.35 -13.47
C LEU A 8 -12.55 -7.58 -12.96
N ASP A 9 -12.72 -6.28 -12.71
CA ASP A 9 -11.61 -5.42 -12.26
C ASP A 9 -11.14 -5.82 -10.85
N PHE A 10 -12.07 -6.18 -9.95
CA PHE A 10 -11.74 -6.65 -8.60
C PHE A 10 -11.00 -7.99 -8.62
N SER A 11 -11.43 -8.93 -9.47
CA SER A 11 -10.77 -10.24 -9.60
C SER A 11 -9.35 -10.11 -10.18
N ALA A 12 -9.15 -9.22 -11.16
CA ALA A 12 -7.84 -8.97 -11.75
C ALA A 12 -6.86 -8.33 -10.74
N VAL A 13 -7.34 -7.34 -9.96
CA VAL A 13 -6.56 -6.70 -8.90
C VAL A 13 -6.18 -7.71 -7.81
N ALA A 14 -7.14 -8.53 -7.37
CA ALA A 14 -6.88 -9.59 -6.39
C ALA A 14 -5.82 -10.60 -6.87
N GLU A 15 -5.85 -10.96 -8.17
CA GLU A 15 -4.85 -11.86 -8.74
C GLU A 15 -3.45 -11.22 -8.78
N ILE A 16 -3.35 -9.94 -9.15
CA ILE A 16 -2.07 -9.21 -9.12
C ILE A 16 -1.53 -9.13 -7.68
N ARG A 17 -2.37 -8.77 -6.70
CA ARG A 17 -1.98 -8.75 -5.28
C ARG A 17 -1.49 -10.12 -4.82
N ALA A 18 -2.20 -11.20 -5.16
CA ALA A 18 -1.79 -12.56 -4.81
C ALA A 18 -0.41 -12.92 -5.38
N ARG A 19 -0.11 -12.51 -6.63
CA ARG A 19 1.20 -12.73 -7.24
C ARG A 19 2.31 -11.92 -6.56
N ILE A 20 2.03 -10.67 -6.17
CA ILE A 20 2.97 -9.83 -5.42
C ILE A 20 3.31 -10.48 -4.07
N VAL A 21 2.30 -10.91 -3.32
CA VAL A 21 2.48 -11.60 -2.03
C VAL A 21 3.25 -12.92 -2.21
N ALA A 22 2.94 -13.70 -3.25
CA ALA A 22 3.64 -14.93 -3.56
C ALA A 22 5.13 -14.69 -3.88
N ALA A 23 5.44 -13.65 -4.67
CA ALA A 23 6.82 -13.27 -4.97
C ALA A 23 7.58 -12.85 -3.70
N ARG A 24 6.95 -12.03 -2.85
CA ARG A 24 7.51 -11.65 -1.54
C ARG A 24 7.81 -12.88 -0.68
N ASN A 25 6.84 -13.79 -0.56
CA ASN A 25 6.98 -15.01 0.23
C ASN A 25 8.05 -15.97 -0.33
N ALA A 26 8.34 -15.89 -1.63
CA ALA A 26 9.45 -16.61 -2.27
C ALA A 26 10.82 -15.94 -2.06
N GLY A 27 10.88 -14.84 -1.30
CA GLY A 27 12.12 -14.13 -0.97
C GLY A 27 12.46 -12.95 -1.88
N ALA A 28 11.57 -12.57 -2.81
CA ALA A 28 11.78 -11.38 -3.62
C ALA A 28 11.50 -10.10 -2.82
N ALA A 29 12.34 -9.08 -3.01
CA ALA A 29 12.04 -7.75 -2.51
C ALA A 29 10.95 -7.11 -3.37
N VAL A 30 9.89 -6.59 -2.72
CA VAL A 30 8.77 -5.90 -3.37
C VAL A 30 8.74 -4.46 -2.86
N LEU A 31 8.71 -3.50 -3.78
CA LEU A 31 8.39 -2.11 -3.49
C LEU A 31 6.97 -1.84 -4.00
N LEU A 32 6.04 -1.62 -3.06
CA LEU A 32 4.66 -1.24 -3.36
C LEU A 32 4.49 0.27 -3.17
N MET A 33 3.82 0.92 -4.11
CA MET A 33 3.43 2.33 -4.03
C MET A 33 1.95 2.41 -4.38
N SER A 34 1.14 2.92 -3.45
CA SER A 34 -0.30 3.08 -3.62
C SER A 34 -0.79 4.30 -2.83
N GLU A 35 -1.91 4.86 -3.28
CA GLU A 35 -2.66 5.93 -2.61
C GLU A 35 -3.71 5.37 -1.63
N ASP A 36 -4.03 4.08 -1.74
CA ASP A 36 -4.92 3.37 -0.83
C ASP A 36 -4.14 2.88 0.39
N LEU A 37 -4.38 3.52 1.54
CA LEU A 37 -3.68 3.20 2.78
C LEU A 37 -4.06 1.82 3.34
N ASP A 38 -5.29 1.36 3.11
CA ASP A 38 -5.72 0.04 3.59
C ASP A 38 -4.93 -1.05 2.84
N GLU A 39 -4.74 -0.88 1.52
CA GLU A 39 -3.89 -1.77 0.71
C GLU A 39 -2.43 -1.76 1.17
N VAL A 40 -1.85 -0.57 1.39
CA VAL A 40 -0.45 -0.45 1.81
C VAL A 40 -0.23 -1.14 3.16
N ILE A 41 -1.14 -0.96 4.12
CA ILE A 41 -1.05 -1.57 5.45
C ILE A 41 -1.23 -3.08 5.36
N GLU A 42 -2.16 -3.57 4.53
CA GLU A 42 -2.43 -5.00 4.37
C GLU A 42 -1.24 -5.76 3.76
N LEU A 43 -0.57 -5.16 2.77
CA LEU A 43 0.42 -5.87 1.94
C LEU A 43 1.88 -5.64 2.35
N SER A 44 2.16 -4.61 3.16
CA SER A 44 3.53 -4.21 3.49
C SER A 44 3.99 -4.77 4.84
N ASP A 45 5.27 -5.08 4.96
CA ASP A 45 5.90 -5.30 6.28
C ASP A 45 6.30 -3.96 6.93
N ARG A 46 6.67 -2.98 6.10
CA ARG A 46 7.20 -1.68 6.48
C ARG A 46 6.71 -0.59 5.53
N ILE A 47 6.33 0.55 6.10
CA ILE A 47 5.74 1.67 5.37
C ILE A 47 6.66 2.88 5.53
N LEU A 48 6.90 3.56 4.40
CA LEU A 48 7.70 4.78 4.31
C LEU A 48 6.81 5.87 3.74
N VAL A 49 6.76 7.04 4.38
CA VAL A 49 6.05 8.21 3.85
C VAL A 49 7.07 9.15 3.23
N MET A 50 6.85 9.53 1.98
CA MET A 50 7.63 10.53 1.28
C MET A 50 6.85 11.84 1.19
N SER A 51 7.44 12.93 1.64
CA SER A 51 6.92 14.29 1.49
C SER A 51 8.07 15.23 1.14
N GLU A 52 7.83 16.19 0.25
CA GLU A 52 8.84 17.17 -0.21
C GLU A 52 10.17 16.55 -0.70
N GLY A 53 10.10 15.36 -1.32
CA GLY A 53 11.28 14.65 -1.81
C GLY A 53 12.14 14.00 -0.71
N ARG A 54 11.63 13.89 0.52
CA ARG A 54 12.30 13.26 1.66
C ARG A 54 11.42 12.19 2.28
N ILE A 55 12.04 11.17 2.86
CA ILE A 55 11.33 10.23 3.74
C ILE A 55 11.10 10.94 5.07
N SER A 56 9.85 11.23 5.37
CA SER A 56 9.45 11.97 6.57
C SER A 56 8.96 11.07 7.70
N TYR A 57 8.58 9.83 7.39
CA TYR A 57 8.11 8.87 8.37
C TYR A 57 8.41 7.43 7.95
N GLU A 58 8.64 6.57 8.94
CA GLU A 58 8.83 5.14 8.77
C GLU A 58 8.13 4.42 9.91
N THR A 59 7.31 3.40 9.60
CA THR A 59 6.65 2.56 10.60
C THR A 59 6.54 1.12 10.13
N PRO A 60 6.62 0.12 11.03
CA PRO A 60 6.11 -1.21 10.75
C PRO A 60 4.62 -1.14 10.41
N ALA A 61 4.15 -1.96 9.46
CA ALA A 61 2.73 -2.03 9.13
C ALA A 61 1.89 -2.56 10.30
N ALA A 62 2.45 -3.45 11.12
CA ALA A 62 1.79 -4.04 12.29
C ALA A 62 1.37 -3.02 13.36
N THR A 63 2.00 -1.84 13.38
CA THR A 63 1.71 -0.75 14.33
C THR A 63 1.33 0.53 13.61
N ALA A 64 1.02 0.45 12.32
CA ALA A 64 0.68 1.60 11.51
C ALA A 64 -0.67 2.19 11.94
N ASP A 65 -0.69 3.50 12.15
CA ASP A 65 -1.90 4.27 12.36
C ASP A 65 -2.15 5.15 11.13
N ILE A 66 -3.34 5.02 10.54
CA ILE A 66 -3.74 5.72 9.32
C ILE A 66 -3.73 7.24 9.54
N ALA A 67 -4.19 7.71 10.70
CA ALA A 67 -4.24 9.14 10.98
C ALA A 67 -2.83 9.74 11.07
N THR A 68 -1.92 9.03 11.73
CA THR A 68 -0.50 9.40 11.80
C THR A 68 0.12 9.41 10.40
N ILE A 69 -0.07 8.36 9.60
CA ILE A 69 0.44 8.32 8.22
C ILE A 69 -0.09 9.50 7.40
N GLY A 70 -1.40 9.76 7.47
CA GLY A 70 -2.02 10.89 6.77
C GLY A 70 -1.47 12.25 7.19
N HIS A 71 -1.14 12.43 8.47
CA HIS A 71 -0.47 13.63 8.97
C HIS A 71 0.88 13.87 8.27
N TYR A 72 1.71 12.83 8.22
CA TYR A 72 3.00 12.89 7.52
C TYR A 72 2.82 13.03 5.98
N MET A 73 1.81 12.40 5.37
CA MET A 73 1.55 12.60 3.93
C MET A 73 1.18 14.06 3.61
N GLY A 74 0.49 14.75 4.52
CA GLY A 74 0.10 16.15 4.37
C GLY A 74 1.24 17.16 4.55
N GLY A 75 2.47 16.71 4.85
CA GLY A 75 3.59 17.60 5.14
C GLY A 75 3.53 18.25 6.52
N HIS A 76 2.66 17.75 7.40
CA HIS A 76 2.63 18.14 8.80
C HIS A 76 3.54 17.17 9.57
N HIS A 77 4.68 17.66 10.06
CA HIS A 77 5.78 16.90 10.64
C HIS A 77 6.35 17.62 11.86
#